data_AF-A0A9P7DQ03-F1
#
_entry.id   AF-A0A9P7DQ03-F1
#
_cell.length_a   1.000
_cell.length_b   1.000
_cell.length_c   1.000
_cell.angle_alpha   90.00
_cell.angle_beta   90.00
_cell.angle_gamma   90.00
#
_symmetry.space_group_name_H-M   'P 1'
#
loop_
_entity.id
_entity.type
_entity.pdbx_description
1 polymer ?
#
loop_
_entity_poly.entity_id
_entity_poly.type
_entity_poly.pdbx_seq_one_letter_code
_entity_poly.pdbx_strand_id
1 'polypeptide(L)'
;DMFCDLKQVIQVCLLLEQEEAAEDGDETEEEQIRAARKKILADCDEITRARYKRTFEYVTEHAPYLGTLIGQRKKREELTQLIGEMQHMINHTHSEDTSRLKACMGSYAAPHPDKELVYPPIADDSKNRAKMGFNHAQLGKMLCPAKHLVDYIKDPASSLDKWKDKDALFHYP
;
A
#
# COMPACT_ATOMS: atom_id res chain seq x y z
N ASP A 1 -1.65 2.09 12.72
CA ASP A 1 -1.97 1.38 11.47
C ASP A 1 -0.69 1.27 10.66
N MET A 2 -0.26 0.05 10.29
CA MET A 2 1.04 -0.15 9.62
C MET A 2 1.02 0.25 8.13
N PHE A 3 -0.15 0.58 7.59
CA PHE A 3 -0.35 0.93 6.20
C PHE A 3 -0.72 2.41 5.98
N CYS A 4 -0.52 3.27 6.99
CA CYS A 4 -0.91 4.66 6.88
C CYS A 4 0.12 5.49 6.10
N ASP A 5 -0.36 6.30 5.15
CA ASP A 5 0.38 7.45 4.64
C ASP A 5 0.33 8.56 5.69
N LEU A 6 1.43 8.75 6.42
CA LEU A 6 1.54 9.76 7.48
C LEU A 6 1.25 11.17 6.99
N LYS A 7 1.65 11.48 5.76
CA LYS A 7 1.43 12.80 5.17
C LYS A 7 -0.07 13.02 4.95
N GLN A 8 -0.75 12.03 4.42
CA GLN A 8 -2.20 12.09 4.22
C GLN A 8 -2.95 12.15 5.56
N VAL A 9 -2.55 11.35 6.55
CA VAL A 9 -3.12 11.36 7.90
C VAL A 9 -3.06 12.77 8.51
N ILE A 10 -1.86 13.37 8.54
CA ILE A 10 -1.65 14.71 9.12
C ILE A 10 -2.45 15.76 8.34
N GLN A 11 -2.43 15.71 7.01
CA GLN A 11 -3.17 16.66 6.18
C GLN A 11 -4.68 16.60 6.44
N VAL A 12 -5.26 15.40 6.46
CA VAL A 12 -6.71 15.24 6.67
C VAL A 12 -7.10 15.64 8.09
N CYS A 13 -6.34 15.25 9.11
CA CYS A 13 -6.62 15.64 10.49
C CYS A 13 -6.58 17.16 10.69
N LEU A 14 -5.60 17.87 10.12
CA LEU A 14 -5.55 19.32 10.17
C LEU A 14 -6.74 19.99 9.49
N LEU A 15 -7.21 19.43 8.36
CA LEU A 15 -8.40 19.93 7.68
C LEU A 15 -9.68 19.67 8.47
N LEU A 16 -9.75 18.55 9.21
CA LEU A 16 -10.88 18.26 10.10
C LEU A 16 -10.91 19.19 11.31
N GLU A 17 -9.76 19.48 11.92
CA GLU A 17 -9.64 20.46 13.03
C GLU A 17 -10.08 21.86 12.57
N GLN A 18 -9.71 22.28 11.35
CA GLN A 18 -10.17 23.53 10.75
C GLN A 18 -11.67 23.53 10.45
N GLU A 19 -12.26 22.37 10.14
CA GLU A 19 -13.70 22.23 9.93
C GLU A 19 -14.47 22.43 11.23
N GLU A 20 -14.03 21.77 12.30
CA GLU A 20 -14.60 21.90 13.65
C GLU A 20 -14.47 23.36 14.16
N ALA A 21 -13.31 23.99 14.04
CA ALA A 21 -13.09 25.39 14.47
C ALA A 21 -13.96 26.41 13.70
N ALA A 22 -14.21 26.16 12.41
CA ALA A 22 -15.07 27.02 11.59
C ALA A 22 -16.56 26.84 11.91
N GLU A 23 -16.98 25.66 12.35
CA GLU A 23 -18.36 25.39 12.81
C GLU A 23 -18.64 26.00 14.18
N ASP A 24 -17.65 25.99 15.07
CA ASP A 24 -17.71 26.62 16.40
C ASP A 24 -17.68 28.17 16.34
N GLY A 25 -17.47 28.74 15.16
CA GLY A 25 -17.44 30.19 14.93
C GLY A 25 -16.12 30.85 15.34
N ASP A 26 -15.07 30.06 15.57
CA ASP A 26 -13.76 30.51 16.06
C ASP A 26 -12.89 31.09 14.92
N GLU A 27 -13.18 30.75 13.66
CA GLU A 27 -12.47 31.28 12.48
C GLU A 27 -13.42 31.73 11.34
N THR A 28 -13.27 32.97 10.87
CA THR A 28 -13.86 33.46 9.62
C THR A 28 -13.07 32.93 8.42
N GLU A 29 -13.49 31.78 7.91
CA GLU A 29 -12.87 31.14 6.74
C GLU A 29 -13.41 31.73 5.41
N GLU A 30 -12.50 32.10 4.50
CA GLU A 30 -12.87 32.50 3.15
C GLU A 30 -13.55 31.36 2.38
N GLU A 31 -14.56 31.69 1.58
CA GLU A 31 -15.39 30.71 0.87
C GLU A 31 -14.58 29.79 -0.08
N GLN A 32 -13.49 30.32 -0.66
CA GLN A 32 -12.57 29.55 -1.51
C GLN A 32 -11.79 28.48 -0.74
N ILE A 33 -11.36 28.80 0.48
CA ILE A 33 -10.62 27.89 1.36
C ILE A 33 -11.57 26.78 1.84
N ARG A 34 -12.79 27.15 2.23
CA ARG A 34 -13.84 26.21 2.63
C ARG A 34 -14.19 25.23 1.51
N ALA A 35 -14.32 25.71 0.27
CA ALA A 35 -14.63 24.87 -0.89
C ALA A 35 -13.48 23.89 -1.20
N ALA A 36 -12.22 24.35 -1.11
CA ALA A 36 -11.05 23.50 -1.30
C ALA A 36 -10.95 22.42 -0.21
N ARG A 37 -11.20 22.77 1.06
CA ARG A 37 -11.26 21.83 2.19
C ARG A 37 -12.33 20.77 1.99
N LYS A 38 -13.57 21.19 1.69
CA LYS A 38 -14.68 20.27 1.44
C LYS A 38 -14.38 19.31 0.29
N LYS A 39 -13.72 19.78 -0.77
CA LYS A 39 -13.31 18.93 -1.88
C LYS A 39 -12.33 17.84 -1.45
N ILE A 40 -11.33 18.18 -0.64
CA ILE A 40 -10.34 17.20 -0.14
C ILE A 40 -10.98 16.21 0.84
N LEU A 41 -11.86 16.70 1.72
CA LEU A 41 -12.55 15.87 2.71
C LEU A 41 -13.67 15.01 2.11
N ALA A 42 -14.23 15.39 0.96
CA ALA A 42 -15.26 14.61 0.26
C ALA A 42 -14.76 13.23 -0.17
N ASP A 43 -13.46 13.11 -0.45
CA ASP A 43 -12.82 11.85 -0.84
C ASP A 43 -12.55 10.92 0.36
N CYS A 44 -12.78 11.38 1.60
CA CYS A 44 -12.59 10.59 2.82
C CYS A 44 -13.94 10.25 3.46
N ASP A 45 -14.31 8.97 3.41
CA ASP A 45 -15.46 8.44 4.14
C ASP A 45 -15.25 8.47 5.67
N GLU A 46 -16.34 8.30 6.41
CA GLU A 46 -16.32 8.44 7.87
C GLU A 46 -15.44 7.39 8.56
N ILE A 47 -15.34 6.18 7.96
CA ILE A 47 -14.43 5.13 8.42
C ILE A 47 -12.97 5.57 8.27
N THR A 48 -12.60 6.12 7.11
CA THR A 48 -11.23 6.61 6.87
C THR A 48 -10.90 7.78 7.77
N ARG A 49 -11.83 8.72 7.98
CA ARG A 49 -11.65 9.85 8.91
C ARG A 49 -11.39 9.37 10.33
N ALA A 50 -12.20 8.45 10.84
CA ALA A 50 -12.02 7.88 12.19
C ALA A 50 -10.70 7.11 12.35
N ARG A 51 -10.24 6.46 11.27
CA ARG A 51 -8.94 5.77 11.23
C ARG A 51 -7.79 6.77 11.24
N TYR A 52 -7.88 7.86 10.48
CA TYR A 52 -6.86 8.91 10.46
C TYR A 52 -6.78 9.64 11.79
N LYS A 53 -7.91 10.01 12.41
CA LYS A 53 -7.92 10.60 13.76
C LYS A 53 -7.18 9.73 14.78
N ARG A 54 -7.54 8.44 14.89
CA ARG A 54 -6.86 7.48 15.78
C ARG A 54 -5.36 7.36 15.51
N THR A 55 -4.98 7.36 14.23
CA THR A 55 -3.56 7.24 13.85
C THR A 55 -2.79 8.52 14.19
N PHE A 56 -3.40 9.68 13.97
CA PHE A 56 -2.84 10.98 14.31
C PHE A 56 -2.63 11.13 15.81
N GLU A 57 -3.65 10.78 16.62
CA GLU A 57 -3.56 10.75 18.09
C GLU A 57 -2.43 9.84 18.55
N TYR A 58 -2.38 8.60 18.05
CA TYR A 58 -1.32 7.66 18.40
C TYR A 58 0.08 8.20 18.06
N VAL A 59 0.25 8.77 16.89
CA VAL A 59 1.55 9.32 16.44
C VAL A 59 1.95 10.54 17.28
N THR A 60 1.02 11.44 17.56
CA THR A 60 1.31 12.65 18.35
C THR A 60 1.56 12.33 19.83
N GLU A 61 0.92 11.30 20.37
CA GLU A 61 1.19 10.76 21.72
C GLU A 61 2.60 10.18 21.82
N HIS A 62 3.03 9.38 20.84
CA HIS A 62 4.32 8.68 20.88
C HIS A 62 5.49 9.50 20.32
N ALA A 63 5.21 10.50 19.48
CA ALA A 63 6.18 11.42 18.91
C ALA A 63 5.75 12.88 19.19
N PRO A 64 5.80 13.34 20.45
CA PRO A 64 5.29 14.66 20.83
C PRO A 64 6.03 15.80 20.11
N TYR A 65 7.31 15.61 19.76
CA TYR A 65 8.05 16.58 18.96
C TYR A 65 7.41 16.83 17.60
N LEU A 66 6.87 15.80 16.94
CA LEU A 66 6.14 15.95 15.69
C LEU A 66 4.91 16.83 15.87
N GLY A 67 4.15 16.64 16.96
CA GLY A 67 3.03 17.50 17.34
C GLY A 67 3.43 18.97 17.46
N THR A 68 4.58 19.25 18.09
CA THR A 68 5.09 20.63 18.19
C THR A 68 5.46 21.24 16.84
N LEU A 69 5.94 20.44 15.89
CA LEU A 69 6.31 20.89 14.55
C LEU A 69 5.10 21.17 13.67
N ILE A 70 4.02 20.40 13.83
CA ILE A 70 2.77 20.58 13.08
C ILE A 70 2.20 22.00 13.25
N GLY A 71 2.25 22.55 14.46
CA GLY A 71 1.81 23.92 14.75
C GLY A 71 2.77 25.02 14.28
N GLN A 72 4.00 24.70 13.84
CA GLN A 72 5.06 25.69 13.57
C GLN A 72 5.28 25.91 12.07
N ARG A 73 4.61 26.92 11.49
CA ARG A 73 4.78 27.29 10.07
C ARG A 73 6.23 27.50 9.63
N LYS A 74 7.09 28.04 10.50
CA LYS A 74 8.50 28.32 10.20
C LYS A 74 9.36 27.05 10.07
N LYS A 75 8.88 25.91 10.58
CA LYS A 75 9.59 24.63 10.58
C LYS A 75 8.98 23.61 9.61
N ARG A 76 8.29 24.07 8.57
CA ARG A 76 7.64 23.18 7.59
C ARG A 76 8.63 22.26 6.88
N GLU A 77 9.84 22.72 6.59
CA GLU A 77 10.87 21.89 5.96
C GLU A 77 11.30 20.75 6.89
N GLU A 78 11.57 21.07 8.16
CA GLU A 78 11.90 20.09 9.19
C GLU A 78 10.76 19.08 9.40
N LEU A 79 9.51 19.54 9.45
CA LEU A 79 8.33 18.69 9.52
C LEU A 79 8.24 17.75 8.32
N THR A 80 8.48 18.25 7.12
CA THR A 80 8.42 17.45 5.88
C THR A 80 9.51 16.39 5.86
N GLN A 81 10.73 16.76 6.27
CA GLN A 81 11.85 15.82 6.36
C GLN A 81 11.56 14.72 7.37
N LEU A 82 11.10 15.07 8.58
CA LEU A 82 10.80 14.11 9.63
C LEU A 82 9.68 13.15 9.23
N ILE A 83 8.60 13.65 8.62
CA ILE A 83 7.53 12.79 8.07
C ILE A 83 8.09 11.83 7.02
N GLY A 84 8.99 12.31 6.14
CA GLY A 84 9.65 11.48 5.13
C GLY A 84 10.49 10.36 5.74
N GLU A 85 11.28 10.66 6.77
CA GLU A 85 12.10 9.67 7.49
C GLU A 85 11.22 8.63 8.21
N MET A 86 10.16 9.07 8.89
CA MET A 86 9.20 8.17 9.54
C MET A 86 8.50 7.26 8.52
N GLN A 87 8.04 7.82 7.40
CA GLN A 87 7.41 7.03 6.34
C GLN A 87 8.39 6.03 5.71
N HIS A 88 9.66 6.42 5.53
CA HIS A 88 10.69 5.52 5.04
C HIS A 88 10.87 4.31 5.98
N MET A 89 10.95 4.55 7.29
CA MET A 89 11.09 3.47 8.28
C MET A 89 9.86 2.56 8.35
N ILE A 90 8.65 3.11 8.24
CA ILE A 90 7.41 2.32 8.16
C ILE A 90 7.44 1.40 6.94
N ASN A 91 7.73 1.97 5.77
CA ASN A 91 7.80 1.22 4.51
C ASN A 91 8.91 0.15 4.53
N HIS A 92 10.06 0.48 5.12
CA HIS A 92 11.17 -0.45 5.29
C HIS A 92 10.79 -1.61 6.20
N THR A 93 10.21 -1.32 7.37
CA THR A 93 9.77 -2.34 8.34
C THR A 93 8.73 -3.29 7.72
N HIS A 94 7.76 -2.74 6.98
CA HIS A 94 6.78 -3.54 6.23
C HIS A 94 7.45 -4.44 5.18
N SER A 95 8.42 -3.90 4.45
CA SER A 95 9.17 -4.65 3.44
C SER A 95 9.97 -5.77 4.06
N GLU A 96 10.63 -5.54 5.20
CA GLU A 96 11.39 -6.55 5.95
C GLU A 96 10.52 -7.69 6.50
N ASP A 97 9.35 -7.34 7.08
CA ASP A 97 8.46 -8.34 7.69
C ASP A 97 7.95 -9.35 6.65
N THR A 98 7.67 -8.87 5.43
CA THR A 98 7.19 -9.72 4.34
C THR A 98 8.32 -10.34 3.51
N SER A 99 9.50 -9.72 3.44
CA SER A 99 10.62 -10.20 2.61
C SER A 99 11.22 -11.49 3.16
N ARG A 100 11.37 -11.59 4.48
CA ARG A 100 11.93 -12.79 5.13
C ARG A 100 11.02 -14.00 4.99
N LEU A 101 9.71 -13.78 5.00
CA LEU A 101 8.75 -14.88 4.83
C LEU A 101 8.77 -15.45 3.42
N LYS A 102 8.93 -14.61 2.38
CA LYS A 102 8.97 -15.04 0.97
C LYS A 102 10.00 -16.14 0.72
N ALA A 103 11.19 -15.98 1.29
CA ALA A 103 12.28 -16.96 1.18
C ALA A 103 11.94 -18.33 1.77
N CYS A 104 11.05 -18.36 2.76
CA CYS A 104 10.64 -19.60 3.42
C CYS A 104 9.31 -20.17 2.88
N MET A 105 8.54 -19.42 2.08
CA MET A 105 7.22 -19.85 1.60
C MET A 105 7.28 -21.18 0.84
N GLY A 106 8.28 -21.37 -0.03
CA GLY A 106 8.45 -22.62 -0.77
C GLY A 106 8.74 -23.82 0.14
N SER A 107 9.35 -23.60 1.31
CA SER A 107 9.58 -24.66 2.29
C SER A 107 8.27 -25.03 3.00
N TYR A 108 7.48 -24.04 3.42
CA TYR A 108 6.17 -24.28 4.07
C TYR A 108 5.09 -24.83 3.13
N ALA A 109 5.25 -24.66 1.82
CA ALA A 109 4.30 -25.19 0.83
C ALA A 109 4.44 -26.71 0.60
N ALA A 110 5.51 -27.35 1.09
CA ALA A 110 5.69 -28.79 0.96
C ALA A 110 4.74 -29.55 1.92
N PRO A 111 4.16 -30.70 1.51
CA PRO A 111 3.32 -31.52 2.38
C PRO A 111 4.05 -32.00 3.65
N HIS A 112 5.37 -32.20 3.54
CA HIS A 112 6.27 -32.61 4.61
C HIS A 112 7.56 -31.79 4.54
N PRO A 113 7.56 -30.54 5.05
CA PRO A 113 8.67 -29.59 4.88
C PRO A 113 9.96 -30.05 5.59
N ASP A 114 9.85 -30.98 6.52
CA ASP A 114 10.92 -31.65 7.25
C ASP A 114 11.59 -32.78 6.45
N LYS A 115 10.92 -33.31 5.43
CA LYS A 115 11.37 -34.50 4.68
C LYS A 115 11.76 -34.18 3.24
N GLU A 116 11.00 -33.31 2.57
CA GLU A 116 11.22 -32.98 1.17
C GLU A 116 10.70 -31.57 0.87
N LEU A 117 11.54 -30.76 0.22
CA LEU A 117 11.12 -29.44 -0.29
C LEU A 117 10.26 -29.60 -1.54
N VAL A 118 9.48 -28.57 -1.89
CA VAL A 118 8.67 -28.56 -3.12
C VAL A 118 9.58 -28.83 -4.33
N TYR A 119 9.22 -29.85 -5.13
CA TYR A 119 9.89 -30.14 -6.39
C TYR A 119 9.00 -29.77 -7.58
N PRO A 120 9.54 -29.02 -8.57
CA PRO A 120 10.86 -28.40 -8.60
C PRO A 120 10.98 -27.22 -7.61
N PRO A 121 12.19 -26.91 -7.12
CA PRO A 121 12.40 -25.85 -6.13
C PRO A 121 11.95 -24.50 -6.69
N ILE A 122 11.14 -23.79 -5.93
CA ILE A 122 10.74 -22.42 -6.23
C ILE A 122 11.96 -21.53 -5.97
N ALA A 123 12.63 -21.09 -7.03
CA ALA A 123 13.80 -20.24 -6.92
C ALA A 123 13.39 -18.86 -6.38
N ASP A 124 14.01 -18.45 -5.28
CA ASP A 124 13.72 -17.17 -4.60
C ASP A 124 14.49 -15.98 -5.20
N ASP A 125 15.16 -16.19 -6.34
CA ASP A 125 15.90 -15.17 -7.10
C ASP A 125 14.95 -14.20 -7.82
N SER A 126 14.23 -13.42 -7.01
CA SER A 126 13.28 -12.37 -7.39
C SER A 126 13.92 -11.18 -8.12
N LYS A 127 15.25 -11.15 -8.28
CA LYS A 127 15.97 -10.05 -8.95
C LYS A 127 15.75 -10.00 -10.45
N ASN A 128 15.30 -11.08 -11.08
CA ASN A 128 15.04 -11.09 -12.52
C ASN A 128 13.53 -11.19 -12.80
N ARG A 129 12.91 -10.07 -13.19
CA ARG A 129 11.49 -10.00 -13.58
C ARG A 129 11.11 -10.98 -14.70
N ALA A 130 12.09 -11.41 -15.51
CA ALA A 130 11.87 -12.44 -16.54
C ALA A 130 11.57 -13.83 -15.94
N LYS A 131 11.86 -14.06 -14.66
CA LYS A 131 11.58 -15.30 -13.93
C LYS A 131 10.33 -15.20 -13.02
N MET A 132 9.48 -14.20 -13.19
CA MET A 132 8.30 -13.99 -12.35
C MET A 132 7.00 -14.06 -13.15
N GLY A 133 5.89 -14.41 -12.46
CA GLY A 133 4.55 -14.42 -13.04
C GLY A 133 4.42 -15.36 -14.25
N PHE A 134 3.73 -14.91 -15.30
CA PHE A 134 3.51 -15.70 -16.50
C PHE A 134 4.76 -15.94 -17.37
N ASN A 135 5.87 -15.23 -17.10
CA ASN A 135 7.14 -15.44 -17.79
C ASN A 135 7.93 -16.64 -17.24
N HIS A 136 7.57 -17.13 -16.04
CA HIS A 136 8.21 -18.30 -15.46
C HIS A 136 7.57 -19.59 -16.00
N ALA A 137 8.39 -20.51 -16.51
CA ALA A 137 7.94 -21.72 -17.22
C ALA A 137 6.97 -22.62 -16.42
N GLN A 138 7.03 -22.59 -15.09
CA GLN A 138 6.15 -23.34 -14.19
C GLN A 138 5.01 -22.48 -13.60
N LEU A 139 5.29 -21.30 -13.01
CA LEU A 139 4.26 -20.42 -12.47
C LEU A 139 3.28 -19.94 -13.55
N GLY A 140 3.73 -19.68 -14.78
CA GLY A 140 2.84 -19.29 -15.86
C GLY A 140 1.80 -20.36 -16.22
N LYS A 141 2.12 -21.64 -16.05
CA LYS A 141 1.16 -22.74 -16.19
C LYS A 141 0.15 -22.75 -15.05
N MET A 142 0.58 -22.46 -13.82
CA MET A 142 -0.30 -22.43 -12.64
C MET A 142 -1.23 -21.21 -12.63
N LEU A 143 -0.78 -20.08 -13.20
CA LEU A 143 -1.57 -18.86 -13.32
C LEU A 143 -2.50 -18.86 -14.55
N CYS A 144 -2.29 -19.78 -15.50
CA CYS A 144 -3.14 -19.95 -16.67
C CYS A 144 -4.51 -20.54 -16.26
N PRO A 145 -5.63 -19.93 -16.65
CA PRO A 145 -6.96 -20.54 -16.48
C PRO A 145 -7.01 -21.93 -17.11
N ALA A 146 -7.62 -22.91 -16.41
CA ALA A 146 -7.61 -24.32 -16.81
C ALA A 146 -8.05 -24.56 -18.26
N LYS A 147 -9.04 -23.79 -18.74
CA LYS A 147 -9.55 -23.82 -20.12
C LYS A 147 -8.52 -23.51 -21.21
N HIS A 148 -7.42 -22.83 -20.88
CA HIS A 148 -6.38 -22.40 -21.83
C HIS A 148 -5.03 -23.07 -21.59
N LEU A 149 -4.95 -23.99 -20.62
CA LEU A 149 -3.69 -24.63 -20.23
C LEU A 149 -3.09 -25.45 -21.40
N VAL A 150 -3.94 -26.11 -22.19
CA VAL A 150 -3.51 -26.91 -23.35
C VAL A 150 -2.89 -26.02 -24.43
N ASP A 151 -3.47 -24.85 -24.69
CA ASP A 151 -2.97 -23.90 -25.68
C ASP A 151 -1.68 -23.24 -25.19
N TYR A 152 -1.61 -22.91 -23.90
CA TYR A 152 -0.41 -22.36 -23.27
C TYR A 152 0.76 -23.36 -23.29
N ILE A 153 0.51 -24.65 -23.08
CA ILE A 153 1.56 -25.69 -23.17
C ILE A 153 2.10 -25.82 -24.60
N LYS A 154 1.24 -25.65 -25.62
CA LYS A 154 1.64 -25.74 -27.03
C LYS A 154 2.43 -24.52 -27.49
N ASP A 155 2.02 -23.32 -27.09
CA ASP A 155 2.72 -22.08 -27.42
C ASP A 155 2.57 -21.03 -26.30
N PRO A 156 3.54 -20.98 -25.37
CA PRO A 156 3.51 -20.06 -24.23
C PRO A 156 3.62 -18.59 -24.65
N ALA A 157 4.42 -18.28 -25.68
CA ALA A 157 4.73 -16.90 -26.08
C ALA A 157 3.52 -16.22 -26.72
N SER A 158 2.85 -16.91 -27.64
CA SER A 158 1.64 -16.37 -28.30
C SER A 158 0.43 -16.31 -27.37
N SER A 159 0.39 -17.14 -26.33
CA SER A 159 -0.69 -17.15 -25.33
C SER A 159 -0.58 -15.98 -24.35
N LEU A 160 0.65 -15.56 -24.02
CA LEU A 160 0.94 -14.40 -23.18
C LEU A 160 0.45 -13.09 -23.81
N ASP A 161 0.71 -12.87 -25.10
CA ASP A 161 0.31 -11.63 -25.77
C ASP A 161 -1.22 -11.53 -25.96
N LYS A 162 -1.89 -12.67 -26.18
CA LYS A 162 -3.37 -12.74 -26.21
C LYS A 162 -4.04 -12.36 -24.88
N TRP A 163 -3.31 -12.43 -23.76
CA TRP A 163 -3.86 -12.12 -22.43
C TRP A 163 -3.47 -10.71 -21.96
N LYS A 164 -2.37 -10.15 -22.44
CA LYS A 164 -2.05 -8.72 -22.24
C LYS A 164 -3.07 -7.79 -22.91
N ASP A 165 -3.65 -8.21 -24.02
CA ASP A 165 -4.71 -7.45 -24.73
C ASP A 165 -6.12 -7.59 -24.11
N LYS A 166 -6.27 -8.36 -23.02
CA LYS A 166 -7.59 -8.71 -22.45
C LYS A 166 -7.79 -8.26 -21.00
N ASP A 167 -7.38 -7.05 -20.69
CA ASP A 167 -7.88 -6.31 -19.51
C ASP A 167 -9.42 -6.12 -19.51
N ALA A 168 -10.13 -6.56 -20.56
CA ALA A 168 -11.59 -6.52 -20.67
C ALA A 168 -12.34 -7.76 -20.14
N LEU A 169 -11.67 -8.77 -19.56
CA LEU A 169 -12.32 -10.06 -19.21
C LEU A 169 -12.37 -10.41 -17.73
N PHE A 170 -11.94 -9.52 -16.84
CA PHE A 170 -12.21 -9.63 -15.40
C PHE A 170 -13.57 -9.02 -15.02
N HIS A 171 -14.63 -9.46 -15.70
CA HIS A 171 -15.95 -9.52 -15.06
C HIS A 171 -16.13 -10.96 -14.60
N TYR A 172 -15.86 -11.22 -13.32
CA TYR A 172 -16.49 -12.32 -12.62
C TYR A 172 -17.66 -11.76 -11.80
N PRO A 173 -18.80 -12.49 -11.71
CA PRO A 173 -19.96 -12.09 -10.94
C PRO A 173 -19.68 -11.94 -9.45
#